data_AF-A0A9P7GLN4-F1
#
_entry.id   AF-A0A9P7GLN4-F1
#
_cell.length_a   1.000
_cell.length_b   1.000
_cell.length_c   1.000
_cell.angle_alpha   90.00
_cell.angle_beta   90.00
_cell.angle_gamma   90.00
#
_symmetry.space_group_name_H-M   'P 1'
#
loop_
_entity.id
_entity.type
_entity.pdbx_description
1 polymer ?
#
loop_
_entity_poly.entity_id
_entity_poly.type
_entity_poly.pdbx_seq_one_letter_code
_entity_poly.pdbx_strand_id
1 'polypeptide(L)'
;MGIVPFLRNILLPPPTGTSTVSLDLEKQPRVEIYGPAGIRNFVRQIMKMTLTKTSDNYVVHELLKPEDRITACVPHGLGAYSIQELDMMHYNEVAGQDIFCSDDGFWKGFTTARGVYGDIYVDAGPISHRDPCLGYIIREASNAGRKLVILGDTHDPSAIIPLCVEPHPSLLIHEATDVHIPRHVDYNSRRTPEAVLDKALARGHSIPTMAGTFAKKIGAERLVLNHIGGRFPAPKYPTDHRSAVMREIERQATDAWGSRTPAVAAYDFMQVVIPPIPSPVRSEEAVISGILRRSLAVTDSQSTKLARTQLAHADPVEGFLYPDRSQHHSNRSKKRRP
;
A
#
# COMPACT_ATOMS: atom_id res chain seq x y z
N MET A 1 -6.49 8.42 -3.81
CA MET A 1 -7.87 7.87 -3.82
C MET A 1 -8.30 7.67 -2.37
N GLY A 2 -9.49 8.11 -1.98
CA GLY A 2 -9.99 7.91 -0.61
C GLY A 2 -10.65 6.54 -0.41
N ILE A 3 -10.77 6.09 0.84
CA ILE A 3 -11.35 4.77 1.21
C ILE A 3 -12.78 4.60 0.66
N VAL A 4 -13.64 5.60 0.83
CA VAL A 4 -15.05 5.49 0.38
C VAL A 4 -15.20 5.44 -1.15
N PRO A 5 -14.52 6.30 -1.95
CA PRO A 5 -14.47 6.10 -3.39
C PRO A 5 -14.01 4.70 -3.81
N PHE A 6 -13.04 4.11 -3.12
CA PHE A 6 -12.64 2.71 -3.37
C PHE A 6 -13.77 1.73 -3.06
N LEU A 7 -14.40 1.83 -1.89
CA LEU A 7 -15.53 0.96 -1.51
C LEU A 7 -16.68 1.01 -2.52
N ARG A 8 -17.03 2.21 -3.03
CA ARG A 8 -18.09 2.35 -4.04
C ARG A 8 -17.78 1.62 -5.35
N ASN A 9 -16.50 1.52 -5.73
CA ASN A 9 -16.10 0.82 -6.94
C ASN A 9 -16.08 -0.72 -6.76
N ILE A 10 -15.79 -1.21 -5.56
CA ILE A 10 -15.63 -2.65 -5.30
C ILE A 10 -16.93 -3.32 -4.84
N LEU A 11 -17.78 -2.65 -4.06
CA LEU A 11 -18.96 -3.26 -3.45
C LEU A 11 -20.21 -3.28 -4.34
N LEU A 12 -20.11 -2.71 -5.55
CA LEU A 12 -21.15 -2.64 -6.60
C LEU A 12 -22.47 -1.96 -6.16
N PRO A 13 -23.26 -1.41 -7.11
CA PRO A 13 -24.60 -0.91 -6.77
C PRO A 13 -25.56 -2.08 -6.43
N PRO A 14 -26.55 -1.86 -5.55
CA PRO A 14 -27.53 -2.88 -5.22
C PRO A 14 -28.34 -3.29 -6.47
N PRO A 15 -28.74 -4.57 -6.59
CA PRO A 15 -29.56 -5.05 -7.70
C PRO A 15 -30.90 -4.30 -7.80
N THR A 16 -31.40 -4.10 -9.02
CA THR A 16 -32.74 -3.55 -9.24
C THR A 16 -33.82 -4.56 -8.84
N GLY A 17 -34.74 -4.17 -7.97
CA GLY A 17 -35.91 -4.98 -7.61
C GLY A 17 -35.78 -5.85 -6.34
N THR A 18 -34.64 -5.84 -5.66
CA THR A 18 -34.50 -6.48 -4.35
C THR A 18 -35.03 -5.57 -3.24
N SER A 19 -36.13 -5.97 -2.62
CA SER A 19 -36.60 -5.38 -1.35
C SER A 19 -35.53 -5.55 -0.28
N THR A 20 -35.25 -4.47 0.45
CA THR A 20 -34.16 -4.31 1.43
C THR A 20 -34.35 -5.10 2.74
N VAL A 21 -34.99 -6.26 2.69
CA VAL A 21 -35.29 -7.08 3.87
C VAL A 21 -34.72 -8.47 3.64
N SER A 22 -33.40 -8.58 3.68
CA SER A 22 -32.75 -9.86 3.96
C SER A 22 -32.59 -9.94 5.47
N LEU A 23 -33.55 -10.60 6.12
CA LEU A 23 -33.45 -11.01 7.53
C LEU A 23 -32.34 -12.07 7.62
N ASP A 24 -31.31 -11.75 8.40
CA ASP A 24 -30.49 -12.71 9.16
C ASP A 24 -29.87 -13.91 8.42
N LEU A 25 -29.31 -13.69 7.23
CA LEU A 25 -28.12 -14.45 6.82
C LEU A 25 -26.91 -13.65 7.29
N GLU A 26 -26.01 -14.27 8.07
CA GLU A 26 -24.76 -13.64 8.51
C GLU A 26 -24.09 -12.96 7.32
N LYS A 27 -24.10 -11.62 7.33
CA LYS A 27 -23.58 -10.82 6.24
C LYS A 27 -22.06 -10.97 6.24
N GLN A 28 -21.53 -11.79 5.35
CA GLN A 28 -20.09 -11.89 5.13
C GLN A 28 -19.60 -10.60 4.44
N PRO A 29 -18.56 -9.92 4.97
CA PRO A 29 -18.00 -8.75 4.33
C PRO A 29 -17.15 -9.16 3.12
N ARG A 30 -17.25 -8.39 2.03
CA ARG A 30 -16.38 -8.54 0.85
C ARG A 30 -15.06 -7.80 1.00
N VAL A 31 -15.05 -6.74 1.81
CA VAL A 31 -13.89 -5.90 2.08
C VAL A 31 -13.73 -5.72 3.59
N GLU A 32 -12.53 -6.02 4.07
CA GLU A 32 -12.12 -5.78 5.45
C GLU A 32 -11.14 -4.61 5.50
N ILE A 33 -11.43 -3.62 6.35
CA ILE A 33 -10.58 -2.45 6.56
C ILE A 33 -9.97 -2.56 7.96
N TYR A 34 -8.65 -2.40 8.04
CA TYR A 34 -7.91 -2.35 9.30
C TYR A 34 -7.25 -0.97 9.41
N GLY A 35 -7.36 -0.33 10.57
CA GLY A 35 -6.79 0.99 10.78
C GLY A 35 -6.88 1.46 12.23
N PRO A 36 -6.36 2.66 12.55
CA PRO A 36 -6.35 3.18 13.91
C PRO A 36 -7.76 3.53 14.41
N ALA A 37 -7.88 3.74 15.72
CA ALA A 37 -9.10 4.24 16.36
C ALA A 37 -9.73 5.43 15.61
N GLY A 38 -11.05 5.39 15.41
CA GLY A 38 -11.85 6.41 14.73
C GLY A 38 -12.07 6.16 13.24
N ILE A 39 -11.30 5.26 12.60
CA ILE A 39 -11.47 4.94 11.18
C ILE A 39 -12.83 4.31 10.88
N ARG A 40 -13.38 3.53 11.82
CA ARG A 40 -14.72 2.94 11.69
C ARG A 40 -15.77 4.03 11.57
N ASN A 41 -15.73 4.99 12.49
CA ASN A 41 -16.66 6.13 12.47
C ASN A 41 -16.46 6.99 11.22
N PHE A 42 -15.22 7.25 10.80
CA PHE A 42 -14.93 8.00 9.57
C PHE A 42 -15.58 7.37 8.33
N VAL A 43 -15.34 6.08 8.09
CA VAL A 43 -15.91 5.36 6.94
C VAL A 43 -17.44 5.33 7.04
N ARG A 44 -17.96 4.94 8.21
CA ARG A 44 -19.39 4.88 8.50
C ARG A 44 -20.09 6.20 8.20
N GLN A 45 -19.61 7.32 8.74
CA GLN A 45 -20.26 8.62 8.55
C GLN A 45 -20.25 9.08 7.10
N ILE A 46 -19.17 8.88 6.35
CA ILE A 46 -19.16 9.24 4.93
C ILE A 46 -20.15 8.37 4.15
N MET A 47 -20.19 7.06 4.42
CA MET A 47 -21.18 6.16 3.82
C MET A 47 -22.61 6.60 4.16
N LYS A 48 -22.83 7.07 5.41
CA LYS A 48 -24.11 7.63 5.87
C LYS A 48 -24.49 8.91 5.12
N MET A 49 -23.64 9.91 5.16
CA MET A 49 -23.89 11.25 4.64
C MET A 49 -24.07 11.26 3.12
N THR A 50 -23.45 10.31 2.44
CA THR A 50 -23.58 10.15 0.98
C THR A 50 -24.74 9.23 0.57
N LEU A 51 -25.51 8.70 1.53
CA LEU A 51 -26.59 7.74 1.31
C LEU A 51 -26.15 6.54 0.44
N THR A 52 -24.88 6.16 0.55
CA THR A 52 -24.29 5.14 -0.30
C THR A 52 -24.86 3.78 0.10
N LYS A 53 -25.56 3.10 -0.82
CA LYS A 53 -25.97 1.70 -0.66
C LYS A 53 -25.17 0.83 -1.61
N THR A 54 -24.77 -0.35 -1.16
CA THR A 54 -23.96 -1.29 -1.93
C THR A 54 -24.60 -2.67 -1.99
N SER A 55 -24.22 -3.46 -3.00
CA SER A 55 -24.66 -4.86 -3.11
C SER A 55 -24.00 -5.71 -2.03
N ASP A 56 -22.70 -5.52 -1.83
CA ASP A 56 -21.91 -6.26 -0.86
C ASP A 56 -21.69 -5.47 0.44
N ASN A 57 -21.26 -6.19 1.47
CA ASN A 57 -20.98 -5.61 2.79
C ASN A 57 -19.48 -5.35 2.98
N TYR A 58 -19.17 -4.46 3.92
CA TYR A 58 -17.82 -4.17 4.37
C TYR A 58 -17.74 -4.24 5.89
N VAL A 59 -16.53 -4.38 6.42
CA VAL A 59 -16.25 -4.33 7.86
C VAL A 59 -15.05 -3.44 8.13
N VAL A 60 -15.05 -2.78 9.29
CA VAL A 60 -13.92 -1.96 9.74
C VAL A 60 -13.47 -2.40 11.12
N HIS A 61 -12.28 -2.97 11.19
CA HIS A 61 -11.58 -3.36 12.40
C HIS A 61 -10.69 -2.21 12.88
N GLU A 62 -10.76 -1.90 14.16
CA GLU A 62 -9.93 -0.84 14.75
C GLU A 62 -8.77 -1.45 15.53
N LEU A 63 -7.57 -0.98 15.25
CA LEU A 63 -6.35 -1.26 16.00
C LEU A 63 -6.25 -0.24 17.13
N LEU A 64 -6.52 -0.70 18.35
CA LEU A 64 -6.72 0.13 19.54
C LEU A 64 -5.57 0.00 20.53
N LYS A 65 -5.21 1.14 21.13
CA LYS A 65 -4.45 1.21 22.37
C LYS A 65 -5.40 1.19 23.58
N PRO A 66 -4.91 0.88 24.79
CA PRO A 66 -5.75 0.86 26.00
C PRO A 66 -6.50 2.18 26.26
N GLU A 67 -5.91 3.32 25.90
CA GLU A 67 -6.50 4.65 26.05
C GLU A 67 -7.49 5.03 24.95
N ASP A 68 -7.57 4.26 23.86
CA ASP A 68 -8.44 4.60 22.74
C ASP A 68 -9.91 4.32 23.05
N ARG A 69 -10.78 5.20 22.53
CA ARG A 69 -12.22 5.01 22.63
C ARG A 69 -12.70 4.02 21.58
N ILE A 70 -13.38 2.97 22.02
CA ILE A 70 -14.07 2.02 21.14
C ILE A 70 -15.22 2.70 20.39
N THR A 71 -15.28 2.50 19.07
CA THR A 71 -16.44 2.87 18.24
C THR A 71 -17.49 1.76 18.28
N ALA A 72 -18.64 1.95 18.94
CA ALA A 72 -19.62 0.87 19.04
C ALA A 72 -20.21 0.45 17.67
N CYS A 73 -20.62 -0.81 17.57
CA CYS A 73 -21.26 -1.41 16.38
C CYS A 73 -22.72 -1.74 16.69
N VAL A 74 -23.55 -0.72 16.90
CA VAL A 74 -24.97 -0.92 17.18
C VAL A 74 -25.69 -1.29 15.87
N PRO A 75 -26.41 -2.43 15.78
CA PRO A 75 -27.14 -2.81 14.59
C PRO A 75 -28.13 -1.73 14.16
N HIS A 76 -28.30 -1.58 12.86
CA HIS A 76 -29.33 -0.70 12.33
C HIS A 76 -30.73 -1.25 12.68
N GLY A 77 -31.53 -0.47 13.40
CA GLY A 77 -32.91 -0.84 13.74
C GLY A 77 -33.89 -0.66 12.58
N LEU A 78 -35.18 -0.93 12.80
CA LEU A 78 -36.27 -0.68 11.84
C LEU A 78 -36.57 0.82 11.61
N GLY A 79 -35.83 1.72 12.26
CA GLY A 79 -36.03 3.16 12.23
C GLY A 79 -35.44 3.84 11.00
N ALA A 80 -35.81 5.12 10.80
CA ALA A 80 -35.22 5.95 9.76
C ALA A 80 -33.73 6.18 10.01
N TYR A 81 -32.97 6.22 8.92
CA TYR A 81 -31.53 6.41 8.96
C TYR A 81 -31.14 7.78 9.56
N SER A 82 -30.35 7.76 10.64
CA SER A 82 -29.86 8.97 11.30
C SER A 82 -28.34 9.12 11.20
N ILE A 83 -27.89 10.30 10.78
CA ILE A 83 -26.48 10.69 10.77
C ILE A 83 -26.00 11.12 12.16
N GLN A 84 -26.92 11.44 13.07
CA GLN A 84 -26.62 11.85 14.43
C GLN A 84 -26.28 10.65 15.34
N GLU A 85 -26.71 9.45 14.95
CA GLU A 85 -26.43 8.20 15.66
C GLU A 85 -25.09 7.63 15.20
N LEU A 86 -24.00 8.10 15.82
CA LEU A 86 -22.63 7.74 15.43
C LEU A 86 -22.32 6.25 15.61
N ASP A 87 -22.88 5.64 16.66
CA ASP A 87 -22.66 4.23 17.02
C ASP A 87 -23.50 3.26 16.19
N MET A 88 -24.53 3.75 15.49
CA MET A 88 -25.38 2.91 14.65
C MET A 88 -24.67 2.58 13.34
N MET A 89 -24.55 1.30 13.02
CA MET A 89 -23.90 0.82 11.80
C MET A 89 -24.64 1.27 10.54
N HIS A 90 -23.88 1.39 9.46
CA HIS A 90 -24.43 1.54 8.12
C HIS A 90 -25.08 0.21 7.64
N TYR A 91 -26.07 0.26 6.74
CA TYR A 91 -26.83 -0.92 6.26
C TYR A 91 -25.96 -2.06 5.68
N ASN A 92 -24.85 -1.70 5.06
CA ASN A 92 -23.87 -2.61 4.47
C ASN A 92 -22.62 -2.79 5.34
N GLU A 93 -22.61 -2.24 6.56
CA GLU A 93 -21.54 -2.43 7.53
C GLU A 93 -21.83 -3.69 8.36
N VAL A 94 -20.81 -4.51 8.53
CA VAL A 94 -20.78 -5.64 9.46
C VAL A 94 -20.03 -5.19 10.72
N ALA A 95 -20.40 -5.73 11.89
CA ALA A 95 -19.73 -5.43 13.14
C ALA A 95 -18.23 -5.78 13.06
N GLY A 96 -17.39 -4.77 13.23
CA GLY A 96 -15.94 -4.93 13.23
C GLY A 96 -15.40 -5.39 14.57
N GLN A 97 -14.11 -5.77 14.57
CA GLN A 97 -13.40 -6.15 15.80
C GLN A 97 -12.66 -4.96 16.39
N ASP A 98 -12.60 -4.94 17.73
CA ASP A 98 -11.81 -4.01 18.53
C ASP A 98 -10.52 -4.71 18.94
N ILE A 99 -9.46 -4.51 18.14
CA ILE A 99 -8.22 -5.27 18.24
C ILE A 99 -7.23 -4.47 19.08
N PHE A 100 -7.05 -4.86 20.34
CA PHE A 100 -6.11 -4.20 21.25
C PHE A 100 -4.67 -4.63 20.98
N CYS A 101 -3.73 -3.69 21.13
CA CYS A 101 -2.31 -4.03 21.12
C CYS A 101 -1.96 -4.90 22.34
N SER A 102 -0.91 -5.70 22.19
CA SER A 102 -0.29 -6.43 23.30
C SER A 102 0.47 -5.48 24.22
N ASP A 103 0.95 -5.99 25.37
CA ASP A 103 1.71 -5.21 26.36
C ASP A 103 2.98 -4.53 25.81
N ASP A 104 3.52 -5.05 24.70
CA ASP A 104 4.66 -4.47 23.99
C ASP A 104 4.26 -3.37 22.97
N GLY A 105 2.98 -3.02 22.91
CA GLY A 105 2.45 -1.98 22.04
C GLY A 105 2.25 -2.41 20.58
N PHE A 106 2.34 -3.71 20.27
CA PHE A 106 2.16 -4.24 18.91
C PHE A 106 0.85 -4.99 18.71
N TRP A 107 0.33 -4.95 17.49
CA TRP A 107 -0.77 -5.81 17.05
C TRP A 107 -0.18 -6.95 16.23
N LYS A 108 -0.04 -8.14 16.82
CA LYS A 108 0.63 -9.28 16.16
C LYS A 108 -0.38 -10.29 15.65
N GLY A 109 -0.24 -10.71 14.40
CA GLY A 109 -1.07 -11.73 13.76
C GLY A 109 -2.56 -11.44 13.84
N PHE A 110 -2.94 -10.16 13.82
CA PHE A 110 -4.33 -9.74 14.07
C PHE A 110 -5.27 -10.16 12.93
N THR A 111 -4.72 -10.47 11.76
CA THR A 111 -5.44 -11.13 10.67
C THR A 111 -4.54 -12.12 9.95
N THR A 112 -5.16 -13.11 9.32
CA THR A 112 -4.48 -14.21 8.64
C THR A 112 -5.23 -14.63 7.38
N ALA A 113 -4.49 -15.03 6.36
CA ALA A 113 -5.05 -15.56 5.11
C ALA A 113 -4.21 -16.71 4.58
N ARG A 114 -4.82 -17.62 3.81
CA ARG A 114 -4.08 -18.69 3.15
C ARG A 114 -3.39 -18.16 1.89
N GLY A 115 -2.06 -18.10 1.91
CA GLY A 115 -1.24 -17.83 0.74
C GLY A 115 -0.92 -19.08 -0.08
N VAL A 116 -0.29 -18.88 -1.24
CA VAL A 116 0.14 -19.97 -2.14
C VAL A 116 1.19 -20.86 -1.48
N TYR A 117 2.10 -20.29 -0.70
CA TYR A 117 3.24 -20.98 -0.10
C TYR A 117 3.09 -21.28 1.40
N GLY A 118 2.01 -20.81 2.01
CA GLY A 118 1.77 -20.93 3.44
C GLY A 118 0.79 -19.87 3.93
N ASP A 119 0.49 -19.89 5.21
CA ASP A 119 -0.36 -18.88 5.83
C ASP A 119 0.37 -17.54 5.87
N ILE A 120 -0.37 -16.45 5.69
CA ILE A 120 0.11 -15.07 5.72
C ILE A 120 -0.46 -14.44 6.96
N TYR A 121 0.40 -13.83 7.78
CA TYR A 121 0.01 -13.06 8.94
C TYR A 121 0.30 -11.58 8.71
N VAL A 122 -0.54 -10.74 9.30
CA VAL A 122 -0.30 -9.29 9.35
C VAL A 122 -0.07 -8.88 10.79
N ASP A 123 1.02 -8.13 10.99
CA ASP A 123 1.31 -7.42 12.22
C ASP A 123 1.28 -5.90 11.97
N ALA A 124 1.12 -5.11 13.02
CA ALA A 124 1.25 -3.66 12.97
C ALA A 124 1.95 -3.13 14.22
N GLY A 125 2.58 -1.97 14.09
CA GLY A 125 3.20 -1.27 15.21
C GLY A 125 3.29 0.24 14.99
N PRO A 126 3.49 0.99 16.09
CA PRO A 126 3.54 2.44 16.04
C PRO A 126 4.80 2.95 15.33
N ILE A 127 4.65 4.08 14.63
CA ILE A 127 5.74 4.87 14.08
C ILE A 127 5.52 6.36 14.41
N SER A 128 6.59 7.14 14.48
CA SER A 128 6.51 8.55 14.88
C SER A 128 6.17 9.44 13.68
N HIS A 129 5.06 10.15 13.77
CA HIS A 129 4.62 11.19 12.83
C HIS A 129 3.99 12.35 13.63
N ARG A 130 3.47 13.39 12.95
CA ARG A 130 2.75 14.49 13.64
C ARG A 130 1.51 14.01 14.36
N ASP A 131 0.82 13.05 13.75
CA ASP A 131 -0.36 12.38 14.27
C ASP A 131 -0.03 10.89 14.46
N PRO A 132 -0.79 10.15 15.30
CA PRO A 132 -0.60 8.71 15.43
C PRO A 132 -0.58 7.99 14.07
N CYS A 133 0.48 7.25 13.80
CA CYS A 133 0.65 6.53 12.55
C CYS A 133 1.17 5.10 12.81
N LEU A 134 0.94 4.22 11.85
CA LEU A 134 1.23 2.79 11.96
C LEU A 134 2.08 2.33 10.77
N GLY A 135 2.96 1.37 11.03
CA GLY A 135 3.55 0.51 9.99
C GLY A 135 2.92 -0.88 10.04
N TYR A 136 2.84 -1.53 8.89
CA TYR A 136 2.29 -2.88 8.72
C TYR A 136 3.38 -3.85 8.25
N ILE A 137 3.34 -5.06 8.81
CA ILE A 137 4.25 -6.15 8.46
C ILE A 137 3.40 -7.28 7.90
N ILE A 138 3.69 -7.71 6.67
CA ILE A 138 3.04 -8.86 6.04
C ILE A 138 4.09 -9.96 5.94
N ARG A 139 3.86 -11.10 6.61
CA ARG A 139 4.84 -12.19 6.68
C ARG A 139 4.20 -13.54 6.37
N GLU A 140 4.94 -14.36 5.63
CA GLU A 140 4.58 -15.75 5.40
C GLU A 140 5.06 -16.64 6.55
N ALA A 141 4.20 -17.57 6.99
CA ALA A 141 4.44 -18.47 8.11
C ALA A 141 5.50 -19.56 7.81
N SER A 142 5.63 -19.96 6.54
CA SER A 142 6.47 -21.10 6.15
C SER A 142 7.09 -20.96 4.75
N ASN A 143 8.21 -21.66 4.57
CA ASN A 143 8.90 -22.04 3.32
C ASN A 143 9.50 -20.95 2.43
N ALA A 144 8.82 -19.84 2.20
CA ALA A 144 9.33 -18.75 1.36
C ALA A 144 9.93 -17.60 2.16
N GLY A 145 9.66 -17.52 3.47
CA GLY A 145 10.31 -16.60 4.42
C GLY A 145 10.13 -15.11 4.10
N ARG A 146 9.23 -14.76 3.18
CA ARG A 146 9.07 -13.39 2.74
C ARG A 146 8.41 -12.57 3.82
N LYS A 147 8.99 -11.40 4.05
CA LYS A 147 8.46 -10.38 4.94
C LYS A 147 8.47 -9.04 4.23
N LEU A 148 7.31 -8.41 4.16
CA LEU A 148 7.11 -7.06 3.65
C LEU A 148 6.90 -6.12 4.82
N VAL A 149 7.61 -5.00 4.84
CA VAL A 149 7.40 -3.91 5.80
C VAL A 149 6.92 -2.70 5.02
N ILE A 150 5.72 -2.23 5.35
CA ILE A 150 5.07 -1.10 4.69
C ILE A 150 4.78 -0.05 5.76
N LEU A 151 5.51 1.05 5.72
CA LEU A 151 5.34 2.13 6.70
C LEU A 151 4.37 3.19 6.17
N GLY A 152 3.57 3.74 7.07
CA GLY A 152 2.92 5.04 6.85
C GLY A 152 3.95 6.18 6.90
N ASP A 153 3.44 7.41 6.89
CA ASP A 153 4.25 8.62 7.02
C ASP A 153 4.98 8.63 8.37
N THR A 154 6.24 8.99 8.37
CA THR A 154 7.08 8.95 9.57
C THR A 154 8.35 9.77 9.44
N HIS A 155 8.83 10.30 10.56
CA HIS A 155 10.20 10.81 10.71
C HIS A 155 11.07 9.92 11.60
N ASP A 156 10.47 8.98 12.33
CA ASP A 156 11.19 7.99 13.12
C ASP A 156 10.37 6.70 13.30
N PRO A 157 10.69 5.65 12.54
CA PRO A 157 10.05 4.33 12.68
C PRO A 157 10.77 3.42 13.69
N SER A 158 11.64 3.93 14.57
CA SER A 158 12.45 3.07 15.45
C SER A 158 11.62 2.17 16.38
N ALA A 159 10.41 2.58 16.75
CA ALA A 159 9.53 1.79 17.62
C ALA A 159 9.08 0.46 16.98
N ILE A 160 8.99 0.37 15.65
CA ILE A 160 8.50 -0.84 14.96
C ILE A 160 9.60 -1.88 14.69
N ILE A 161 10.87 -1.53 14.94
CA ILE A 161 12.04 -2.39 14.66
C ILE A 161 11.90 -3.83 15.19
N PRO A 162 11.37 -4.08 16.41
CA PRO A 162 11.23 -5.45 16.92
C PRO A 162 10.42 -6.38 16.01
N LEU A 163 9.49 -5.86 15.21
CA LEU A 163 8.70 -6.64 14.24
C LEU A 163 9.46 -6.88 12.92
N CYS A 164 10.45 -6.04 12.61
CA CYS A 164 11.11 -6.01 11.31
C CYS A 164 12.32 -6.94 11.22
N VAL A 165 13.10 -7.08 12.29
CA VAL A 165 14.48 -7.62 12.22
C VAL A 165 14.59 -9.13 12.01
N GLU A 166 13.64 -9.93 12.49
CA GLU A 166 13.76 -11.40 12.45
C GLU A 166 12.48 -12.07 11.92
N PRO A 167 12.52 -12.75 10.76
CA PRO A 167 13.58 -12.66 9.74
C PRO A 167 13.68 -11.23 9.15
N HIS A 168 14.81 -10.91 8.51
CA HIS A 168 14.96 -9.65 7.79
C HIS A 168 13.89 -9.47 6.69
N PRO A 169 13.49 -8.23 6.36
CA PRO A 169 12.44 -8.00 5.38
C PRO A 169 12.96 -8.10 3.95
N SER A 170 12.26 -8.87 3.12
CA SER A 170 12.50 -8.98 1.68
C SER A 170 12.21 -7.68 0.91
N LEU A 171 11.36 -6.83 1.49
CA LEU A 171 11.01 -5.51 0.98
C LEU A 171 10.63 -4.56 2.12
N LEU A 172 11.21 -3.37 2.11
CA LEU A 172 10.78 -2.20 2.86
C LEU A 172 10.19 -1.16 1.90
N ILE A 173 8.96 -0.71 2.18
CA ILE A 173 8.37 0.50 1.59
C ILE A 173 8.38 1.59 2.66
N HIS A 174 9.11 2.66 2.39
CA HIS A 174 9.33 3.77 3.33
C HIS A 174 9.02 5.11 2.65
N GLU A 175 8.46 6.08 3.37
CA GLU A 175 8.27 7.42 2.83
C GLU A 175 9.59 8.18 2.61
N ALA A 176 9.61 9.07 1.63
CA ALA A 176 10.69 10.03 1.40
C ALA A 176 10.13 11.35 0.88
N THR A 177 9.35 12.03 1.73
CA THR A 177 8.49 13.16 1.34
C THR A 177 9.27 14.37 0.83
N ASP A 178 10.41 14.69 1.44
CA ASP A 178 11.24 15.82 1.00
C ASP A 178 12.68 15.38 0.73
N VAL A 179 13.38 16.13 -0.12
CA VAL A 179 14.76 15.81 -0.50
C VAL A 179 15.51 17.08 -0.86
N HIS A 180 16.79 17.09 -0.52
CA HIS A 180 17.73 18.08 -1.04
C HIS A 180 18.24 17.61 -2.40
N ILE A 181 17.97 18.38 -3.45
CA ILE A 181 18.50 18.14 -4.78
C ILE A 181 19.65 19.10 -5.04
N PRO A 182 20.87 18.63 -5.36
CA PRO A 182 21.97 19.51 -5.73
C PRO A 182 21.69 20.34 -6.97
N ARG A 183 22.24 21.56 -7.05
CA ARG A 183 22.03 22.47 -8.19
C ARG A 183 22.48 21.93 -9.55
N HIS A 184 23.45 21.02 -9.57
CA HIS A 184 23.90 20.40 -10.81
C HIS A 184 22.91 19.32 -11.32
N VAL A 185 22.02 18.81 -10.46
CA VAL A 185 20.93 17.91 -10.83
C VAL A 185 19.67 18.71 -11.21
N ASP A 186 19.33 19.71 -10.41
CA ASP A 186 18.24 20.65 -10.69
C ASP A 186 18.68 22.09 -10.41
N TYR A 187 18.83 22.87 -11.47
CA TYR A 187 19.26 24.27 -11.41
C TYR A 187 18.29 25.16 -10.62
N ASN A 188 17.02 24.75 -10.47
CA ASN A 188 16.02 25.47 -9.69
C ASN A 188 16.13 25.21 -8.18
N SER A 189 17.00 24.30 -7.74
CA SER A 189 17.16 23.99 -6.32
C SER A 189 17.82 25.14 -5.55
N ARG A 190 17.16 25.53 -4.44
CA ARG A 190 17.58 26.67 -3.59
C ARG A 190 17.74 26.35 -2.12
N ARG A 191 17.34 25.15 -1.68
CA ARG A 191 17.34 24.77 -0.26
C ARG A 191 18.66 24.09 0.08
N THR A 192 19.16 24.27 1.30
CA THR A 192 20.31 23.51 1.81
C THR A 192 19.85 22.15 2.33
N PRO A 193 20.74 21.16 2.47
CA PRO A 193 20.42 19.87 3.09
C PRO A 193 19.76 20.01 4.46
N GLU A 194 20.29 20.89 5.31
CA GLU A 194 19.84 21.13 6.69
C GLU A 194 18.42 21.70 6.69
N ALA A 195 18.15 22.71 5.85
CA ALA A 195 16.83 23.32 5.75
C ALA A 195 15.76 22.34 5.23
N VAL A 196 16.13 21.35 4.41
CA VAL A 196 15.21 20.28 4.00
C VAL A 196 14.95 19.33 5.15
N LEU A 197 16.00 18.89 5.86
CA LEU A 197 15.88 18.00 7.01
C LEU A 197 15.01 18.61 8.10
N ASP A 198 15.29 19.84 8.53
CA ASP A 198 14.53 20.54 9.57
C ASP A 198 13.05 20.64 9.20
N LYS A 199 12.76 20.92 7.93
CA LYS A 199 11.38 21.00 7.42
C LYS A 199 10.69 19.66 7.36
N ALA A 200 11.40 18.59 7.02
CA ALA A 200 10.86 17.23 7.01
C ALA A 200 10.49 16.81 8.43
N LEU A 201 11.43 16.95 9.38
CA LEU A 201 11.23 16.65 10.80
C LEU A 201 10.10 17.47 11.41
N ALA A 202 10.06 18.78 11.20
CA ALA A 202 8.99 19.66 11.70
C ALA A 202 7.59 19.28 11.18
N ARG A 203 7.52 18.56 10.05
CA ARG A 203 6.27 18.05 9.46
C ARG A 203 6.06 16.56 9.73
N GLY A 204 6.92 15.94 10.52
CA GLY A 204 6.86 14.53 10.86
C GLY A 204 7.20 13.57 9.72
N HIS A 205 7.93 14.03 8.70
CA HIS A 205 8.28 13.26 7.51
C HIS A 205 9.77 12.92 7.42
N SER A 206 10.10 12.03 6.49
CA SER A 206 11.45 11.56 6.21
C SER A 206 12.04 12.14 4.93
N ILE A 207 13.37 12.10 4.86
CA ILE A 207 14.16 12.30 3.65
C ILE A 207 14.80 10.96 3.21
N PRO A 208 15.30 10.83 1.96
CA PRO A 208 15.84 9.56 1.45
C PRO A 208 16.92 8.93 2.33
N THR A 209 17.81 9.74 2.92
CA THR A 209 18.88 9.23 3.80
C THR A 209 18.35 8.61 5.09
N MET A 210 17.22 9.09 5.63
CA MET A 210 16.56 8.49 6.79
C MET A 210 15.97 7.13 6.42
N ALA A 211 15.28 7.04 5.28
CA ALA A 211 14.74 5.78 4.76
C ALA A 211 15.85 4.74 4.53
N GLY A 212 16.96 5.14 3.91
CA GLY A 212 18.13 4.29 3.70
C GLY A 212 18.78 3.82 5.00
N THR A 213 18.96 4.73 5.96
CA THR A 213 19.50 4.41 7.29
C THR A 213 18.62 3.38 8.01
N PHE A 214 17.29 3.53 7.95
CA PHE A 214 16.37 2.56 8.53
C PHE A 214 16.42 1.21 7.82
N ALA A 215 16.46 1.20 6.47
CA ALA A 215 16.60 -0.02 5.69
C ALA A 215 17.84 -0.82 6.09
N LYS A 216 18.97 -0.12 6.31
CA LYS A 216 20.21 -0.73 6.82
C LYS A 216 20.01 -1.33 8.21
N LYS A 217 19.36 -0.57 9.11
CA LYS A 217 19.15 -0.96 10.51
C LYS A 217 18.33 -2.24 10.65
N ILE A 218 17.33 -2.45 9.78
CA ILE A 218 16.47 -3.65 9.81
C ILE A 218 16.96 -4.80 8.92
N GLY A 219 18.06 -4.59 8.19
CA GLY A 219 18.60 -5.59 7.26
C GLY A 219 17.72 -5.81 6.02
N ALA A 220 17.00 -4.79 5.55
CA ALA A 220 16.12 -4.94 4.39
C ALA A 220 16.89 -5.37 3.15
N GLU A 221 16.31 -6.29 2.35
CA GLU A 221 16.90 -6.74 1.07
C GLU A 221 16.63 -5.77 -0.08
N ARG A 222 15.48 -5.07 -0.03
CA ARG A 222 15.01 -4.12 -1.04
C ARG A 222 14.40 -2.91 -0.35
N LEU A 223 14.66 -1.73 -0.90
CA LEU A 223 14.08 -0.47 -0.45
C LEU A 223 13.32 0.19 -1.60
N VAL A 224 12.04 0.45 -1.37
CA VAL A 224 11.19 1.27 -2.24
C VAL A 224 10.79 2.53 -1.48
N LEU A 225 11.06 3.68 -2.11
CA LEU A 225 10.71 4.99 -1.58
C LEU A 225 9.34 5.38 -2.11
N ASN A 226 8.40 5.68 -1.22
CA ASN A 226 7.05 6.12 -1.55
C ASN A 226 6.75 7.52 -0.97
N HIS A 227 5.52 8.02 -1.19
CA HIS A 227 5.05 9.30 -0.68
C HIS A 227 6.00 10.47 -0.99
N ILE A 228 6.56 10.46 -2.21
CA ILE A 228 7.48 11.50 -2.67
C ILE A 228 6.69 12.81 -2.85
N GLY A 229 7.17 13.89 -2.25
CA GLY A 229 6.45 15.16 -2.26
C GLY A 229 6.20 15.68 -3.68
N GLY A 230 5.01 16.23 -3.92
CA GLY A 230 4.58 16.69 -5.26
C GLY A 230 5.45 17.78 -5.92
N ARG A 231 6.46 18.30 -5.23
CA ARG A 231 7.54 19.13 -5.81
C ARG A 231 8.46 18.32 -6.74
N PHE A 232 8.48 17.00 -6.61
CA PHE A 232 9.29 16.08 -7.40
C PHE A 232 8.34 15.19 -8.22
N PRO A 233 7.70 15.72 -9.27
CA PRO A 233 6.76 14.95 -10.07
C PRO A 233 7.47 13.82 -10.84
N ALA A 234 6.78 12.69 -10.99
CA ALA A 234 7.30 11.55 -11.74
C ALA A 234 7.67 11.92 -13.20
N PRO A 235 8.76 11.35 -13.75
CA PRO A 235 9.10 11.47 -15.16
C PRO A 235 7.92 11.05 -16.06
N LYS A 236 7.62 11.81 -17.12
CA LYS A 236 6.56 11.42 -18.07
C LYS A 236 7.05 10.43 -19.13
N TYR A 237 8.35 10.43 -19.40
CA TYR A 237 9.01 9.60 -20.40
C TYR A 237 10.49 9.41 -20.02
N PRO A 238 11.21 8.42 -20.58
CA PRO A 238 12.55 8.05 -20.13
C PRO A 238 13.62 9.16 -20.21
N THR A 239 13.49 10.08 -21.17
CA THR A 239 14.47 11.19 -21.40
C THR A 239 14.14 12.46 -20.63
N ASP A 240 13.16 12.43 -19.74
CA ASP A 240 12.74 13.58 -18.95
C ASP A 240 13.82 13.99 -17.93
N HIS A 241 14.12 15.28 -17.84
CA HIS A 241 15.05 15.83 -16.86
C HIS A 241 14.70 15.46 -15.41
N ARG A 242 13.40 15.25 -15.10
CA ARG A 242 12.92 14.78 -13.80
C ARG A 242 13.46 13.41 -13.43
N SER A 243 13.90 12.62 -14.40
CA SER A 243 14.56 11.34 -14.16
C SER A 243 15.89 11.51 -13.43
N ALA A 244 16.61 12.62 -13.64
CA ALA A 244 17.83 12.92 -12.89
C ALA A 244 17.53 13.21 -11.40
N VAL A 245 16.42 13.90 -11.12
CA VAL A 245 15.94 14.17 -9.77
C VAL A 245 15.56 12.86 -9.06
N MET A 246 14.82 11.97 -9.73
CA MET A 246 14.47 10.66 -9.16
C MET A 246 15.70 9.79 -8.90
N ARG A 247 16.66 9.76 -9.84
CA ARG A 247 17.94 9.07 -9.61
C ARG A 247 18.71 9.63 -8.42
N GLU A 248 18.65 10.93 -8.17
CA GLU A 248 19.31 11.52 -7.00
C GLU A 248 18.62 11.13 -5.69
N ILE A 249 17.29 11.06 -5.68
CA ILE A 249 16.50 10.54 -4.55
C ILE A 249 16.90 9.09 -4.23
N GLU A 250 16.92 8.24 -5.25
CA GLU A 250 17.34 6.84 -5.16
C GLU A 250 18.78 6.71 -4.68
N ARG A 251 19.71 7.52 -5.21
CA ARG A 251 21.13 7.52 -4.84
C ARG A 251 21.32 7.85 -3.36
N GLN A 252 20.69 8.91 -2.85
CA GLN A 252 20.83 9.30 -1.45
C GLN A 252 20.35 8.21 -0.47
N ALA A 253 19.23 7.56 -0.79
CA ALA A 253 18.76 6.42 0.01
C ALA A 253 19.69 5.22 -0.11
N THR A 254 20.16 4.89 -1.31
CA THR A 254 21.06 3.76 -1.57
C THR A 254 22.37 3.92 -0.80
N ASP A 255 22.97 5.12 -0.82
CA ASP A 255 24.20 5.41 -0.11
C ASP A 255 24.05 5.25 1.41
N ALA A 256 22.97 5.79 1.98
CA ALA A 256 22.69 5.67 3.41
C ALA A 256 22.35 4.22 3.81
N TRP A 257 21.69 3.48 2.93
CA TRP A 257 21.41 2.06 3.09
C TRP A 257 22.70 1.22 3.03
N GLY A 258 23.70 1.64 2.26
CA GLY A 258 24.95 0.90 2.06
C GLY A 258 24.77 -0.40 1.29
N SER A 259 23.67 -0.52 0.54
CA SER A 259 23.34 -1.69 -0.27
C SER A 259 23.98 -1.60 -1.65
N ARG A 260 24.29 -2.77 -2.22
CA ARG A 260 24.69 -2.88 -3.63
C ARG A 260 23.49 -2.81 -4.57
N THR A 261 22.31 -3.13 -4.06
CA THR A 261 21.04 -3.01 -4.79
C THR A 261 20.57 -1.56 -4.64
N PRO A 262 20.24 -0.87 -5.75
CA PRO A 262 19.72 0.49 -5.65
C PRO A 262 18.35 0.50 -4.97
N ALA A 263 18.12 1.51 -4.12
CA ALA A 263 16.78 1.89 -3.73
C ALA A 263 16.00 2.37 -4.97
N VAL A 264 14.68 2.18 -4.97
CA VAL A 264 13.84 2.56 -6.12
C VAL A 264 12.77 3.55 -5.69
N ALA A 265 12.64 4.66 -6.42
CA ALA A 265 11.55 5.60 -6.23
C ALA A 265 10.27 5.03 -6.87
N ALA A 266 9.22 4.87 -6.06
CA ALA A 266 7.94 4.38 -6.55
C ALA A 266 7.30 5.35 -7.53
N TYR A 267 6.58 4.80 -8.51
CA TYR A 267 5.73 5.53 -9.44
C TYR A 267 4.39 4.79 -9.57
N ASP A 268 3.35 5.50 -10.03
CA ASP A 268 2.02 4.93 -10.17
C ASP A 268 2.05 3.69 -11.08
N PHE A 269 1.36 2.64 -10.65
CA PHE A 269 1.30 1.33 -11.31
C PHE A 269 2.61 0.52 -11.34
N MET A 270 3.65 0.96 -10.64
CA MET A 270 4.86 0.17 -10.44
C MET A 270 4.53 -1.18 -9.78
N GLN A 271 5.14 -2.25 -10.28
CA GLN A 271 5.03 -3.59 -9.71
C GLN A 271 6.38 -4.05 -9.19
N VAL A 272 6.39 -4.59 -7.97
CA VAL A 272 7.58 -5.17 -7.34
C VAL A 272 7.29 -6.65 -7.08
N VAL A 273 8.06 -7.52 -7.74
CA VAL A 273 7.93 -8.97 -7.57
C VAL A 273 8.98 -9.46 -6.59
N ILE A 274 8.53 -10.06 -5.48
CA ILE A 274 9.41 -10.71 -4.51
C ILE A 274 9.38 -12.23 -4.76
N PRO A 275 10.46 -12.80 -5.33
CA PRO A 275 10.50 -14.23 -5.62
C PRO A 275 10.45 -15.04 -4.32
N PRO A 276 9.86 -16.25 -4.34
CA PRO A 276 9.93 -17.14 -3.20
C PRO A 276 11.39 -17.52 -2.93
N ILE A 277 11.80 -17.60 -1.67
CA ILE A 277 13.07 -18.21 -1.31
C ILE A 277 12.94 -19.71 -1.59
N PRO A 278 13.78 -20.32 -2.44
CA PRO A 278 13.71 -21.74 -2.69
C PRO A 278 13.96 -22.48 -1.37
N SER A 279 13.01 -23.32 -0.96
CA SER A 279 13.20 -24.19 0.20
C SER A 279 14.46 -25.03 -0.07
N PRO A 280 15.41 -25.14 0.88
CA PRO A 280 16.49 -26.10 0.74
C PRO A 280 15.83 -27.47 0.61
N VAL A 281 15.98 -28.07 -0.57
CA VAL A 281 15.47 -29.42 -0.84
C VAL A 281 16.01 -30.31 0.28
N ARG A 282 15.13 -30.92 1.09
CA ARG A 282 15.55 -31.96 2.03
C ARG A 282 16.25 -33.03 1.20
N SER A 283 17.56 -33.14 1.35
CA SER A 283 18.47 -33.98 0.57
C SER A 283 18.31 -35.49 0.83
N GLU A 284 17.11 -35.94 1.20
CA GLU A 284 16.79 -37.36 1.43
C GLU A 284 15.93 -37.95 0.30
N GLU A 285 15.06 -37.17 -0.36
CA GLU A 285 14.19 -37.70 -1.44
C GLU A 285 14.90 -37.80 -2.82
N ALA A 286 15.98 -37.04 -3.02
CA ALA A 286 16.75 -37.08 -4.27
C ALA A 286 17.52 -38.41 -4.45
N VAL A 287 17.87 -39.10 -3.36
CA VAL A 287 18.58 -40.38 -3.42
C VAL A 287 17.65 -41.51 -3.86
N ILE A 288 16.40 -41.51 -3.38
CA ILE A 288 15.41 -42.54 -3.73
C ILE A 288 14.95 -42.39 -5.19
N SER A 289 14.76 -41.15 -5.66
CA SER A 289 14.41 -40.87 -7.06
C SER A 289 15.52 -41.25 -8.04
N GLY A 290 16.79 -41.08 -7.65
CA GLY A 290 17.95 -41.47 -8.47
C GLY A 290 18.12 -42.97 -8.64
N ILE A 291 17.76 -43.77 -7.62
CA ILE A 291 17.83 -45.24 -7.67
C ILE A 291 16.70 -45.81 -8.53
N LEU A 292 15.48 -45.26 -8.46
CA LEU A 292 14.36 -45.74 -9.28
C LEU A 292 14.50 -45.37 -10.76
N ARG A 293 15.12 -44.23 -11.10
CA ARG A 293 15.26 -43.76 -12.49
C ARG A 293 16.30 -44.52 -13.31
N ARG A 294 17.23 -45.26 -12.70
CA ARG A 294 18.18 -46.10 -13.45
C ARG A 294 17.57 -47.40 -14.00
N SER A 295 16.38 -47.79 -13.55
CA SER A 295 15.74 -49.04 -13.97
C SER A 295 14.76 -48.90 -15.15
N LEU A 296 14.49 -47.68 -15.66
CA LEU A 296 13.41 -47.44 -16.63
C LEU A 296 13.86 -46.70 -17.91
N ALA A 297 15.14 -46.48 -18.14
CA ALA A 297 15.64 -45.85 -19.37
C ALA A 297 16.05 -46.90 -20.42
N VAL A 298 15.08 -47.68 -20.91
CA VAL A 298 15.15 -48.33 -22.22
C VAL A 298 13.84 -48.02 -22.94
N THR A 299 13.97 -47.55 -24.18
CA THR A 299 12.92 -47.18 -25.15
C THR A 299 12.01 -46.01 -24.74
N ASP A 300 12.15 -44.84 -25.37
CA ASP A 300 11.50 -44.56 -26.65
C ASP A 300 11.90 -43.16 -27.15
N SER A 301 12.11 -43.08 -28.46
CA SER A 301 12.48 -41.88 -29.19
C SER A 301 11.24 -41.35 -29.90
N GLN A 302 10.77 -40.14 -29.55
CA GLN A 302 9.99 -39.36 -30.50
C GLN A 302 9.99 -37.86 -30.19
N SER A 303 10.23 -37.12 -31.27
CA SER A 303 10.37 -35.67 -31.37
C SER A 303 9.00 -34.98 -31.36
N THR A 304 8.81 -33.99 -30.49
CA THR A 304 7.71 -33.02 -30.59
C THR A 304 8.23 -31.58 -30.48
N LYS A 305 8.04 -30.82 -31.56
CA LYS A 305 8.31 -29.39 -31.67
C LYS A 305 7.32 -28.59 -30.81
N LEU A 306 7.83 -27.79 -29.87
CA LEU A 306 7.06 -26.77 -29.16
C LEU A 306 7.08 -25.46 -29.95
N ALA A 307 5.92 -25.06 -30.45
CA ALA A 307 5.68 -23.75 -31.03
C ALA A 307 5.72 -22.68 -29.91
N ARG A 308 6.65 -21.72 -30.04
CA ARG A 308 6.68 -20.50 -29.24
C ARG A 308 5.61 -19.55 -29.76
N THR A 309 4.55 -19.33 -28.99
CA THR A 309 3.63 -18.22 -29.21
C THR A 309 4.20 -16.99 -28.53
N GLN A 310 4.81 -16.10 -29.30
CA GLN A 310 5.12 -14.73 -28.87
C GLN A 310 3.81 -13.93 -28.83
N LEU A 311 3.46 -13.39 -27.67
CA LEU A 311 2.40 -12.38 -27.56
C LEU A 311 3.00 -11.02 -27.92
N ALA A 312 2.47 -10.43 -28.99
CA ALA A 312 2.84 -9.11 -29.45
C ALA A 312 2.34 -8.02 -28.48
N HIS A 313 3.17 -7.00 -28.29
CA HIS A 313 2.87 -5.78 -27.54
C HIS A 313 1.63 -5.08 -28.09
N ALA A 314 0.75 -4.62 -27.20
CA ALA A 314 -0.33 -3.70 -27.54
C ALA A 314 0.26 -2.31 -27.85
N ASP A 315 -0.09 -1.79 -29.02
CA ASP A 315 0.26 -0.48 -29.57
C ASP A 315 -0.46 0.65 -28.80
N PRO A 316 0.24 1.68 -28.27
CA PRO A 316 -0.37 2.74 -27.46
C PRO A 316 -0.82 3.95 -28.29
N VAL A 317 -1.59 3.72 -29.37
CA VAL A 317 -2.23 4.81 -30.12
C VAL A 317 -3.73 4.56 -30.26
N GLU A 318 -4.47 4.72 -29.16
CA GLU A 318 -5.85 5.20 -29.23
C GLU A 318 -6.06 6.26 -28.14
N GLY A 319 -6.28 7.49 -28.61
CA GLY A 319 -6.24 8.70 -27.81
C GLY A 319 -7.52 8.96 -27.02
N PHE A 320 -7.34 9.42 -25.78
CA PHE A 320 -8.37 10.16 -25.07
C PHE A 320 -8.26 11.65 -25.45
N LEU A 321 -9.19 12.12 -26.28
CA LEU A 321 -9.38 13.53 -26.61
C LEU A 321 -9.93 14.26 -25.36
N TYR A 322 -9.11 15.11 -24.73
CA TYR A 322 -9.61 16.20 -23.89
C TYR A 322 -9.66 17.48 -24.73
N PRO A 323 -10.75 18.27 -24.65
CA PRO A 323 -10.94 19.43 -25.51
C PRO A 323 -9.92 20.53 -25.19
N ASP A 324 -9.29 21.01 -26.26
CA ASP A 324 -8.27 22.05 -26.29
C ASP A 324 -8.84 23.40 -25.82
N ARG A 325 -8.20 24.03 -24.83
CA ARG A 325 -8.46 25.41 -24.42
C ARG A 325 -7.53 26.33 -25.20
N SER A 326 -7.87 26.59 -26.45
CA SER A 326 -7.39 27.78 -27.15
C SER A 326 -8.45 28.33 -28.09
N GLN A 327 -9.25 29.28 -27.62
CA GLN A 327 -9.88 30.26 -28.51
C GLN A 327 -9.75 31.66 -27.90
N HIS A 328 -8.79 32.40 -28.46
CA HIS A 328 -8.88 33.84 -28.56
C HIS A 328 -10.17 34.22 -29.30
N HIS A 329 -10.98 35.09 -28.69
CA HIS A 329 -11.84 35.98 -29.46
C HIS A 329 -11.71 37.40 -28.93
N SER A 330 -11.04 38.23 -29.73
CA SER A 330 -11.23 39.67 -29.73
C SER A 330 -12.62 39.98 -30.30
N ASN A 331 -13.43 40.80 -29.60
CA ASN A 331 -13.95 42.01 -30.23
C ASN A 331 -14.53 43.03 -29.24
N ARG A 332 -14.35 44.29 -29.64
CA ARG A 332 -14.69 45.55 -28.96
C ARG A 332 -16.20 45.72 -28.73
N SER A 333 -16.57 46.44 -27.66
CA SER A 333 -17.40 47.65 -27.81
C SER A 333 -17.35 48.55 -26.59
N LYS A 334 -17.14 49.84 -26.87
CA LYS A 334 -17.20 51.00 -25.96
C LYS A 334 -18.59 51.14 -25.34
N LYS A 335 -18.67 51.47 -24.04
CA LYS A 335 -19.80 52.22 -23.46
C LYS A 335 -19.28 53.45 -22.72
N ARG A 336 -19.67 54.62 -23.25
CA ARG A 336 -19.60 55.91 -22.57
C ARG A 336 -20.63 55.95 -21.43
N ARG A 337 -20.30 56.63 -20.35
CA ARG A 337 -21.20 57.42 -19.49
C ARG A 337 -20.79 58.90 -19.68
N PRO A 338 -21.63 59.90 -19.36
CA PRO A 338 -23.00 59.84 -18.84
C PRO A 338 -24.06 59.77 -19.94
#